data_AF-A0A105ZMX8-F1
#
_entry.id   AF-A0A105ZMX8-F1
#
_cell.length_a   1.000
_cell.length_b   1.000
_cell.length_c   1.000
_cell.angle_alpha   90.00
_cell.angle_beta   90.00
_cell.angle_gamma   90.00
#
_symmetry.space_group_name_H-M   'P 1'
#
loop_
_entity.id
_entity.type
_entity.pdbx_description
1 polymer ?
#
loop_
_entity_poly.entity_id
_entity_poly.type
_entity_poly.pdbx_seq_one_letter_code
_entity_poly.pdbx_strand_id
1 'polypeptide(L)'
;MTEKIAIPDTIASTCRDTLGFADLAPDEDFFDRGASSLTIVELQIQVETKLQIRVPTSKLMAAPSIGGWTGIYEAAAAELV
;
A
#
# COMPACT_ATOMS: atom_id res chain seq x y z
N MET A 1 3.02 -21.08 -12.54
CA MET A 1 3.54 -20.69 -11.22
C MET A 1 2.52 -19.74 -10.63
N THR A 2 1.54 -20.27 -9.90
CA THR A 2 0.41 -19.50 -9.39
C THR A 2 0.87 -18.79 -8.12
N GLU A 3 1.64 -17.72 -8.30
CA GLU A 3 2.12 -16.95 -7.16
C GLU A 3 0.91 -16.17 -6.61
N LYS A 4 0.49 -16.58 -5.43
CA LYS A 4 -0.50 -15.87 -4.61
C LYS A 4 0.16 -14.52 -4.30
N ILE A 5 -0.08 -13.50 -5.14
CA ILE A 5 0.48 -12.18 -4.91
C ILE A 5 -0.06 -11.73 -3.56
N ALA A 6 0.82 -11.64 -2.57
CA ALA A 6 0.45 -11.19 -1.24
C ALA A 6 0.19 -9.68 -1.32
N ILE A 7 -0.80 -9.19 -0.56
CA ILE A 7 -1.05 -7.76 -0.38
C ILE A 7 0.24 -6.97 -0.07
N PRO A 8 1.13 -7.41 0.86
CA PRO A 8 2.37 -6.68 1.14
C PRO A 8 3.31 -6.61 -0.07
N ASP A 9 3.37 -7.66 -0.90
CA ASP A 9 4.22 -7.66 -2.10
C ASP A 9 3.69 -6.71 -3.17
N THR A 10 2.36 -6.64 -3.33
CA THR A 10 1.71 -5.67 -4.23
C THR A 10 2.01 -4.24 -3.82
N ILE A 11 1.92 -3.95 -2.52
CA ILE A 11 2.20 -2.63 -1.98
C ILE A 11 3.69 -2.31 -2.17
N ALA A 12 4.60 -3.18 -1.76
CA ALA A 12 6.04 -2.97 -1.90
C ALA A 12 6.46 -2.76 -3.37
N SER A 13 5.94 -3.58 -4.28
CA SER A 13 6.20 -3.47 -5.72
C SER A 13 5.64 -2.17 -6.31
N THR A 14 4.49 -1.69 -5.83
CA THR A 14 3.93 -0.41 -6.28
C THR A 14 4.67 0.77 -5.66
N CYS A 15 5.11 0.67 -4.41
CA CYS A 15 5.99 1.68 -3.80
C CYS A 15 7.30 1.83 -4.57
N ARG A 16 7.90 0.72 -5.00
CA ARG A 16 9.09 0.73 -5.86
C ARG A 16 8.85 1.48 -7.18
N ASP A 17 7.70 1.23 -7.81
CA ASP A 17 7.35 1.84 -9.09
C ASP A 17 7.01 3.34 -8.97
N THR A 18 6.23 3.71 -7.95
CA THR A 18 5.75 5.08 -7.75
C THR A 18 6.77 5.98 -7.06
N LEU A 19 7.46 5.47 -6.03
CA LEU A 19 8.40 6.25 -5.22
C LEU A 19 9.87 6.00 -5.57
N GLY A 20 10.18 4.94 -6.34
CA GLY A 20 11.56 4.57 -6.65
C GLY A 20 12.33 3.98 -5.46
N PHE A 21 11.66 3.71 -4.34
CA PHE A 21 12.29 3.16 -3.14
C PHE A 21 12.43 1.64 -3.26
N ALA A 22 13.62 1.18 -3.64
CA ALA A 22 13.92 -0.25 -3.78
C ALA A 22 13.81 -1.05 -2.47
N ASP A 23 14.10 -0.41 -1.34
CA ASP A 23 14.19 -1.00 0.00
C ASP A 23 13.45 -0.08 1.00
N LEU A 24 12.15 -0.30 1.15
CA LEU A 24 11.32 0.27 2.19
C LEU A 24 11.06 -0.82 3.22
N ALA A 25 11.37 -0.56 4.48
CA ALA A 25 11.00 -1.49 5.54
C ALA A 25 9.47 -1.48 5.75
N PRO A 26 8.87 -2.60 6.21
CA PRO A 26 7.42 -2.68 6.38
C PRO A 26 6.86 -1.67 7.39
N ASP A 27 7.67 -1.28 8.38
CA ASP A 27 7.30 -0.31 9.42
C ASP A 27 7.69 1.14 9.05
N GLU A 28 8.31 1.34 7.88
CA GLU A 28 8.82 2.66 7.49
C GLU A 28 7.72 3.54 6.93
N ASP A 29 7.63 4.76 7.47
CA ASP A 29 6.68 5.77 7.01
C ASP A 29 7.09 6.32 5.64
N PHE A 30 6.17 6.26 4.69
CA PHE A 30 6.38 6.79 3.34
C PHE A 30 6.76 8.28 3.35
N PHE A 31 6.16 9.06 4.26
CA PHE A 31 6.42 10.49 4.38
C PHE A 31 7.85 10.79 4.84
N ASP A 32 8.41 9.97 5.73
CA ASP A 32 9.80 10.11 6.20
C ASP A 32 10.80 9.92 5.04
N ARG A 33 10.46 9.03 4.11
CA ARG A 33 11.25 8.79 2.89
C ARG A 33 11.08 9.87 1.83
N GLY A 34 10.17 10.83 2.04
CA GLY A 34 9.92 11.94 1.12
C GLY A 34 8.68 11.76 0.24
N ALA A 35 7.80 10.80 0.56
CA ALA A 35 6.50 10.73 -0.09
C ALA A 35 5.69 11.99 0.17
N SER A 36 5.14 12.57 -0.88
CA SER A 36 4.18 13.67 -0.78
C SER A 36 2.76 13.13 -0.75
N SER A 37 1.79 13.89 -0.24
CA SER A 37 0.38 13.49 -0.22
C SER A 37 -0.15 13.10 -1.61
N LEU A 38 0.34 13.76 -2.67
CA LEU A 38 0.00 13.41 -4.06
C LEU A 38 0.50 12.00 -4.41
N THR A 39 1.78 11.71 -4.13
CA THR A 39 2.41 10.41 -4.36
C THR A 39 1.71 9.29 -3.58
N ILE A 40 1.28 9.58 -2.34
CA ILE A 40 0.48 8.65 -1.53
C ILE A 40 -0.85 8.32 -2.20
N VAL A 41 -1.55 9.33 -2.72
CA VAL A 41 -2.82 9.14 -3.43
C VAL A 41 -2.61 8.34 -4.72
N GLU A 42 -1.56 8.63 -5.49
CA GLU A 42 -1.22 7.84 -6.69
C GLU A 42 -0.89 6.39 -6.35
N LEU A 43 -0.09 6.16 -5.30
CA LEU A 43 0.23 4.84 -4.78
C LEU A 43 -1.06 4.09 -4.38
N GLN A 44 -1.96 4.76 -3.63
CA GLN A 44 -3.25 4.21 -3.24
C GLN A 44 -4.03 3.75 -4.47
N ILE A 45 -4.22 4.61 -5.48
CA ILE A 45 -4.99 4.30 -6.69
C ILE A 45 -4.42 3.07 -7.41
N GLN A 46 -3.10 2.96 -7.52
CA GLN A 46 -2.43 1.82 -8.15
C GLN A 46 -2.64 0.52 -7.36
N VAL A 47 -2.49 0.57 -6.03
CA VAL A 47 -2.72 -0.59 -5.16
C VAL A 47 -4.19 -1.02 -5.19
N GLU A 48 -5.13 -0.09 -5.08
CA GLU A 48 -6.58 -0.35 -5.19
C GLU A 48 -6.94 -0.97 -6.54
N THR A 49 -6.30 -0.54 -7.62
CA THR A 49 -6.50 -1.11 -8.96
C THR A 49 -5.96 -2.53 -9.07
N LYS A 50 -4.82 -2.84 -8.45
CA LYS A 50 -4.24 -4.20 -8.48
C LYS A 50 -5.01 -5.17 -7.58
N LEU A 51 -5.39 -4.72 -6.39
CA LEU A 51 -6.10 -5.55 -5.40
C LEU A 51 -7.61 -5.59 -5.63
N GLN A 52 -8.16 -4.67 -6.43
CA GLN A 52 -9.61 -4.48 -6.62
C GLN A 52 -10.36 -4.20 -5.31
N ILE A 53 -9.67 -3.66 -4.31
CA ILE A 53 -10.21 -3.30 -2.99
C ILE A 53 -10.08 -1.80 -2.83
N ARG A 54 -11.16 -1.14 -2.43
CA ARG A 54 -11.13 0.29 -2.08
C ARG A 54 -11.09 0.47 -0.58
N VAL A 55 -10.21 1.35 -0.13
CA VAL A 55 -10.03 1.65 1.30
C VAL A 55 -10.08 3.17 1.51
N PRO A 56 -10.65 3.64 2.63
CA PRO A 56 -10.72 5.07 2.90
C PRO A 56 -9.32 5.64 3.11
N THR A 57 -8.98 6.69 2.37
CA THR A 57 -7.69 7.39 2.46
C THR A 57 -7.37 7.80 3.90
N SER A 58 -8.38 8.18 4.70
CA SER A 58 -8.18 8.50 6.13
C SER A 58 -7.58 7.34 6.93
N LYS A 59 -7.91 6.07 6.62
CA LYS A 59 -7.26 4.91 7.27
C LYS A 59 -5.82 4.76 6.79
N LEU A 60 -5.58 4.90 5.48
CA LEU A 60 -4.24 4.79 4.91
C LEU A 60 -3.28 5.88 5.41
N MET A 61 -3.79 7.10 5.60
CA MET A 61 -3.01 8.22 6.15
C MET A 61 -2.74 8.06 7.66
N ALA A 62 -3.56 7.30 8.38
CA ALA A 62 -3.35 7.02 9.80
C ALA A 62 -2.20 6.03 10.05
N ALA A 63 -1.85 5.22 9.05
CA ALA A 63 -0.73 4.29 9.11
C ALA A 63 -0.01 4.23 7.76
N PRO A 64 0.76 5.27 7.37
CA PRO A 64 1.36 5.40 6.05
C PRO A 64 2.66 4.58 5.93
N SER A 65 2.57 3.28 6.23
CA SER A 65 3.64 2.29 6.10
C SER A 65 3.12 1.05 5.37
N ILE A 66 4.02 0.21 4.84
CA ILE A 66 3.61 -1.00 4.12
C ILE A 66 2.85 -1.96 5.03
N GLY A 67 3.29 -2.14 6.27
CA GLY A 67 2.64 -2.98 7.27
C GLY A 67 1.27 -2.44 7.67
N GLY A 68 1.17 -1.13 7.87
CA GLY A 68 -0.10 -0.45 8.14
C GLY A 68 -1.10 -0.63 7.00
N TRP A 69 -0.68 -0.36 5.76
CA TRP A 69 -1.51 -0.54 4.57
C TRP A 69 -1.92 -2.00 4.40
N THR A 70 -0.98 -2.93 4.57
CA THR A 70 -1.25 -4.36 4.47
C THR A 70 -2.39 -4.78 5.39
N GLY A 71 -2.33 -4.43 6.68
CA GLY A 71 -3.39 -4.73 7.63
C GLY A 71 -4.74 -4.07 7.28
N ILE A 72 -4.72 -2.85 6.75
CA ILE A 72 -5.94 -2.13 6.33
C ILE A 72 -6.58 -2.82 5.11
N TYR A 73 -5.78 -3.20 4.11
CA TYR A 73 -6.26 -3.91 2.93
C TYR A 73 -6.71 -5.33 3.24
N GLU A 74 -6.02 -6.04 4.14
CA GLU A 74 -6.43 -7.36 4.62
C GLU A 74 -7.76 -7.30 5.37
N ALA A 75 -7.94 -6.31 6.25
CA ALA A 75 -9.20 -6.09 6.94
C ALA A 75 -10.33 -5.79 5.94
N ALA A 76 -10.08 -4.90 4.97
CA ALA A 76 -11.07 -4.59 3.94
C ALA A 76 -11.39 -5.78 3.03
N ALA A 77 -10.40 -6.62 2.70
CA ALA A 77 -10.62 -7.86 1.96
C ALA A 77 -11.53 -8.84 2.73
N ALA A 78 -11.34 -8.92 4.05
CA ALA A 78 -12.15 -9.78 4.92
C ALA A 78 -13.60 -9.30 5.06
N GLU A 79 -13.85 -7.99 4.99
CA GLU A 79 -15.21 -7.41 5.02
C GLU A 79 -16.00 -7.62 3.72
N LEU A 80 -15.33 -8.01 2.62
CA LEU A 80 -15.94 -8.24 1.30
C LEU A 80 -16.33 -9.70 1.03
N VAL A 81 -16.03 -10.62 1.95
CA VAL A 81 -16.35 -12.06 1.91
C VAL A 81 -17.56 -12.37 2.79
#